data_AF-R6SXX4-F1
#
_entry.id   AF-R6SXX4-F1
#
_cell.length_a   1.000
_cell.length_b   1.000
_cell.length_c   1.000
_cell.angle_alpha   90.00
_cell.angle_beta   90.00
_cell.angle_gamma   90.00
#
_symmetry.space_group_name_H-M   'P 1'
#
loop_
_entity.id
_entity.type
_entity.pdbx_description
1 polymer ?
#
loop_
_entity_poly.entity_id
_entity_poly.type
_entity_poly.pdbx_seq_one_letter_code
_entity_poly.pdbx_strand_id
1 'polypeptide(L)'
;MKRTQKRGFTIVELVIVIAVIAILAAVLIPTFSSLISKANLSADMQAVREMNIALAADEAVNGKPTTIEGAMRVIADAGYDVDSWNPISKGYQVYWYKIDNRCILYSAEKAAVEFPKEYSGKSFATDAEFASNVYVYNQTFKNATEMNFAYDDSSLTGTVTVGSKSYEKAVIAEKKGSGDTYACVIVQKGSDNQKKYIVTVEAPGTPNAEELAAAQRAAGEYVYSLFVQMDLNTVAKDAEIEFPAGTVIDISHLEWNPVELFTGKFGGPDAEHPVTIKGLKLTKDTGYAATYKFRGSNSMYYCSGFFGAIYGDCAIKNVVFEDITIETPANDCILMSEKANSNTTAIIGGVVCPAGYDGATNVVIENVKVKNAKITGAARVGGLIGFIGGYKEADGETVHGLSGSVTINNCEFDGTVESLLNNSTYGTAGAIVGFVDKYEESGKSFEIKVSNTKISGAVKGYNVGGIVGQVMGYKGNKFIFDNVTVTANLETNSSDKASTKGAIIDNHTDGTINYEITSVTVGETTYNGGNKAPADAFGYSVKGAVIAYN
;
A
#
# COMPACT_ATOMS: atom_id res chain seq x y z
N MET A 1 -8.89 90.19 -18.70
CA MET A 1 -8.23 88.89 -18.95
C MET A 1 -9.27 87.91 -19.49
N LYS A 2 -9.14 87.40 -20.72
CA LYS A 2 -10.06 86.36 -21.26
C LYS A 2 -9.80 85.05 -20.50
N ARG A 3 -10.82 84.54 -19.79
CA ARG A 3 -10.79 83.25 -19.08
C ARG A 3 -10.75 82.13 -20.13
N THR A 4 -9.61 81.47 -20.28
CA THR A 4 -9.46 80.23 -21.06
C THR A 4 -10.28 79.14 -20.36
N GLN A 5 -11.46 78.83 -20.91
CA GLN A 5 -12.29 77.72 -20.47
C GLN A 5 -11.50 76.42 -20.70
N LYS A 6 -11.12 75.71 -19.63
CA LYS A 6 -10.59 74.35 -19.74
C LYS A 6 -11.75 73.47 -20.22
N ARG A 7 -11.68 72.97 -21.45
CA ARG A 7 -12.66 72.04 -22.00
C ARG A 7 -12.64 70.76 -21.15
N GLY A 8 -13.71 70.51 -20.40
CA GLY A 8 -13.94 69.25 -19.69
C GLY A 8 -14.50 68.20 -20.65
N PHE A 9 -14.18 66.93 -20.42
CA PHE A 9 -14.78 65.81 -21.13
C PHE A 9 -16.30 65.75 -20.87
N THR A 10 -17.06 65.52 -21.93
CA THR A 10 -18.51 65.29 -21.85
C THR A 10 -18.80 63.87 -21.37
N ILE A 11 -19.95 63.67 -20.72
CA ILE A 11 -20.43 62.35 -20.31
C ILE A 11 -20.51 61.40 -21.51
N VAL A 12 -20.90 61.91 -22.69
CA VAL A 12 -20.99 61.14 -23.93
C VAL A 12 -19.62 60.61 -24.36
N GLU A 13 -18.57 61.44 -24.35
CA GLU A 13 -17.21 61.00 -24.68
C GLU A 13 -16.72 59.93 -23.70
N LEU A 14 -17.01 60.08 -22.40
CA LEU A 14 -16.65 59.08 -21.39
C LEU A 14 -17.36 57.73 -21.63
N VAL A 15 -18.66 57.76 -21.95
CA VAL A 15 -19.45 56.55 -22.23
C VAL A 15 -18.94 55.82 -23.47
N ILE A 16 -18.53 56.54 -24.51
CA ILE A 16 -17.94 55.94 -25.72
C ILE A 16 -16.60 55.26 -25.37
N VAL A 17 -15.75 55.90 -24.56
CA VAL A 17 -14.46 55.33 -24.16
C VAL A 17 -14.62 54.02 -23.39
N ILE A 18 -15.52 53.96 -22.39
CA ILE A 18 -15.77 52.72 -21.65
C ILE A 18 -16.38 51.63 -22.55
N ALA A 19 -17.23 52.00 -23.51
CA ALA A 19 -17.82 51.06 -24.46
C ALA A 19 -16.75 50.44 -25.39
N VAL A 20 -15.81 51.25 -25.88
CA VAL A 20 -14.69 50.77 -26.70
C VAL A 20 -13.76 49.86 -25.88
N ILE A 21 -13.41 50.24 -24.65
CA ILE A 21 -12.57 49.40 -23.76
C ILE A 21 -13.28 48.07 -23.48
N ALA A 22 -14.59 48.07 -23.25
CA ALA A 22 -15.36 46.85 -23.02
C ALA A 22 -15.33 45.91 -24.23
N ILE A 23 -15.49 46.44 -25.45
CA ILE A 23 -15.40 45.64 -26.69
C ILE A 23 -13.99 45.07 -26.87
N LEU A 24 -12.95 45.88 -26.66
CA LEU A 24 -11.56 45.43 -26.75
C LEU A 24 -11.27 44.34 -25.72
N ALA A 25 -11.67 44.53 -24.47
CA ALA A 25 -11.49 43.55 -23.40
C ALA A 25 -12.22 42.23 -23.70
N ALA A 26 -13.44 42.29 -24.25
CA ALA A 26 -14.24 41.11 -24.59
C ALA A 26 -13.56 40.20 -25.63
N VAL A 27 -12.79 40.76 -26.57
CA VAL A 27 -12.04 39.98 -27.57
C VAL A 27 -10.65 39.58 -27.07
N LEU A 28 -9.97 40.48 -26.35
CA LEU A 28 -8.58 40.27 -25.92
C LEU A 28 -8.45 39.23 -24.80
N ILE A 29 -9.35 39.22 -23.80
CA ILE A 29 -9.25 38.30 -22.65
C ILE A 29 -9.29 36.82 -23.10
N PRO A 30 -10.27 36.37 -23.93
CA PRO A 30 -10.29 34.99 -24.42
C PRO A 30 -9.08 34.66 -25.31
N THR A 31 -8.63 35.63 -26.12
CA THR A 31 -7.50 35.45 -27.03
C THR A 31 -6.19 35.24 -26.27
N PHE A 32 -5.87 36.11 -25.31
CA PHE A 32 -4.68 35.97 -24.48
C PHE A 32 -4.73 34.72 -23.61
N SER A 33 -5.89 34.40 -23.03
CA SER A 33 -6.09 33.16 -22.26
C SER A 33 -5.79 31.91 -23.12
N SER A 34 -6.27 31.89 -24.37
CA SER A 34 -6.00 30.80 -25.31
C SER A 34 -4.52 30.71 -25.71
N LEU A 35 -3.86 31.85 -25.97
CA LEU A 35 -2.44 31.89 -26.29
C LEU A 35 -1.57 31.39 -25.13
N ILE A 36 -1.85 31.84 -23.90
CA ILE A 36 -1.16 31.38 -22.69
C ILE A 36 -1.36 29.87 -22.51
N SER A 37 -2.59 29.37 -22.66
CA SER A 37 -2.88 27.94 -22.54
C SER A 37 -2.12 27.09 -23.57
N LYS A 38 -2.01 27.57 -24.82
CA LYS A 38 -1.23 26.90 -25.87
C LYS A 38 0.27 26.95 -25.59
N ALA A 39 0.77 28.06 -25.05
CA ALA A 39 2.18 28.21 -24.68
C ALA A 39 2.54 27.26 -23.53
N ASN A 40 1.71 27.16 -22.50
CA ASN A 40 1.88 26.22 -21.40
C ASN A 40 1.88 24.77 -21.90
N LEU A 41 0.92 24.41 -22.77
CA LEU A 41 0.87 23.05 -23.34
C LEU A 41 2.11 22.74 -24.17
N SER A 42 2.62 23.72 -24.91
CA SER A 42 3.87 23.57 -25.66
C SER A 42 5.07 23.35 -24.74
N ALA A 43 5.14 24.05 -23.60
CA ALA A 43 6.20 23.87 -22.61
C ALA A 43 6.14 22.48 -21.96
N ASP A 44 4.93 22.03 -21.59
CA ASP A 44 4.72 20.71 -20.99
C ASP A 44 5.10 19.58 -21.98
N MET A 45 4.70 19.70 -23.26
CA MET A 45 5.10 18.75 -24.30
C MET A 45 6.61 18.73 -24.53
N GLN A 46 7.30 19.88 -24.40
CA GLN A 46 8.75 19.94 -24.51
C GLN A 46 9.42 19.20 -23.35
N ALA A 47 8.98 19.44 -22.11
CA ALA A 47 9.50 18.75 -20.94
C ALA A 47 9.33 17.22 -21.06
N VAL A 48 8.13 16.74 -21.44
CA VAL A 48 7.90 15.30 -21.63
C VAL A 48 8.75 14.72 -22.76
N ARG A 49 8.98 15.46 -23.85
CA ARG A 49 9.87 15.02 -24.93
C ARG A 49 11.30 14.85 -24.43
N GLU A 50 11.76 15.80 -23.65
CA GLU A 50 13.10 15.81 -23.06
C GLU A 50 13.31 14.65 -22.07
N MET A 51 12.33 14.39 -21.19
CA MET A 51 12.31 13.19 -20.33
C MET A 51 12.38 11.89 -21.14
N ASN A 52 11.63 11.80 -22.24
CA ASN A 52 11.65 10.64 -23.13
C ASN A 52 13.00 10.42 -23.81
N ILE A 53 13.76 11.49 -24.08
CA ILE A 53 15.13 11.38 -24.61
C ILE A 53 16.05 10.78 -23.54
N ALA A 54 15.95 11.22 -22.29
CA ALA A 54 16.72 10.66 -21.18
C ALA A 54 16.42 9.17 -20.96
N LEU A 55 15.13 8.79 -20.92
CA LEU A 55 14.70 7.39 -20.79
C LEU A 55 15.22 6.51 -21.93
N ALA A 56 15.17 7.00 -23.18
CA ALA A 56 15.70 6.27 -24.32
C ALA A 56 17.23 6.09 -24.26
N ALA A 57 17.95 7.11 -23.78
CA ALA A 57 19.40 7.08 -23.68
C ALA A 57 19.87 6.06 -22.63
N ASP A 58 19.24 6.05 -21.45
CA ASP A 58 19.55 5.08 -20.40
C ASP A 58 19.15 3.65 -20.80
N GLU A 59 17.99 3.47 -21.43
CA GLU A 59 17.52 2.17 -21.90
C GLU A 59 18.53 1.49 -22.85
N ALA A 60 19.21 2.27 -23.69
CA ALA A 60 20.23 1.75 -24.60
C ALA A 60 21.48 1.20 -23.88
N VAL A 61 21.72 1.60 -22.63
CA VAL A 61 22.91 1.22 -21.84
C VAL A 61 22.54 0.21 -20.75
N ASN A 62 21.48 0.47 -20.01
CA ASN A 62 21.08 -0.25 -18.80
C ASN A 62 19.83 -1.12 -18.97
N GLY A 63 19.16 -1.04 -20.13
CA GLY A 63 17.89 -1.71 -20.39
C GLY A 63 16.67 -0.95 -19.84
N LYS A 64 15.46 -1.45 -20.13
CA LYS A 64 14.21 -0.80 -19.70
C LYS A 64 14.05 -0.87 -18.18
N PRO A 65 13.72 0.24 -17.50
CA PRO A 65 13.25 0.20 -16.13
C PRO A 65 12.02 -0.70 -15.98
N THR A 66 11.99 -1.52 -14.94
CA THR A 66 10.86 -2.42 -14.65
C THR A 66 9.84 -1.80 -13.69
N THR A 67 10.19 -0.69 -13.03
CA THR A 67 9.39 0.03 -12.05
C THR A 67 9.36 1.52 -12.36
N ILE A 68 8.34 2.23 -11.88
CA ILE A 68 8.25 3.70 -12.05
C ILE A 68 9.42 4.39 -11.38
N GLU A 69 9.87 3.86 -10.24
CA GLU A 69 11.03 4.29 -9.49
C GLU A 69 12.29 4.29 -10.35
N GLY A 70 12.55 3.20 -11.08
CA GLY A 70 13.68 3.11 -11.99
C GLY A 70 13.62 4.17 -13.10
N ALA A 71 12.43 4.44 -13.64
CA ALA A 71 12.25 5.45 -14.68
C ALA A 71 12.44 6.88 -14.14
N MET A 72 11.94 7.17 -12.93
CA MET A 72 12.12 8.48 -12.30
C MET A 72 13.59 8.76 -11.98
N ARG A 73 14.36 7.73 -11.56
CA ARG A 73 15.82 7.87 -11.36
C ARG A 73 16.53 8.35 -12.61
N VAL A 74 16.24 7.73 -13.76
CA VAL A 74 16.85 8.11 -15.04
C VAL A 74 16.55 9.57 -15.40
N ILE A 75 15.31 10.00 -15.20
CA ILE A 75 14.89 11.38 -15.49
C ILE A 75 15.59 12.36 -14.53
N ALA A 76 15.68 12.02 -13.25
CA ALA A 76 16.36 12.82 -12.23
C ALA A 76 17.88 12.93 -12.50
N ASP A 77 18.54 11.83 -12.86
CA ASP A 77 19.97 11.78 -13.21
C ASP A 77 20.28 12.62 -14.46
N ALA A 78 19.31 12.77 -15.37
CA ALA A 78 19.39 13.66 -16.53
C ALA A 78 19.20 15.15 -16.17
N GLY A 79 18.97 15.48 -14.89
CA GLY A 79 18.88 16.86 -14.39
C GLY A 79 17.48 17.48 -14.43
N TYR A 80 16.44 16.68 -14.68
CA TYR A 80 15.05 17.15 -14.63
C TYR A 80 14.51 17.11 -13.21
N ASP A 81 13.73 18.14 -12.85
CA ASP A 81 13.04 18.20 -11.57
C ASP A 81 11.85 17.22 -11.59
N VAL A 82 12.01 16.07 -10.94
CA VAL A 82 10.94 15.07 -10.79
C VAL A 82 10.04 15.35 -9.58
N ASP A 83 10.43 16.26 -8.68
CA ASP A 83 9.81 16.46 -7.37
C ASP A 83 8.76 17.56 -7.37
N SER A 84 9.05 18.68 -8.03
CA SER A 84 8.21 19.87 -8.01
C SER A 84 7.56 20.17 -9.35
N TRP A 85 8.02 19.51 -10.42
CA TRP A 85 7.51 19.75 -11.74
C TRP A 85 6.15 19.11 -11.94
N ASN A 86 5.17 19.96 -12.24
CA ASN A 86 3.84 19.58 -12.68
C ASN A 86 3.56 20.28 -14.02
N PRO A 87 2.74 19.69 -14.91
CA PRO A 87 2.25 20.39 -16.09
C PRO A 87 1.66 21.74 -15.71
N ILE A 88 2.11 22.79 -16.38
CA ILE A 88 1.62 24.16 -16.17
C ILE A 88 0.20 24.27 -16.77
N SER A 89 -0.11 23.43 -17.74
CA SER A 89 -1.44 23.34 -18.35
C SER A 89 -2.46 22.76 -17.38
N LYS A 90 -3.49 23.56 -17.06
CA LYS A 90 -4.60 23.13 -16.20
C LYS A 90 -5.28 21.87 -16.76
N GLY A 91 -5.53 20.90 -15.88
CA GLY A 91 -6.22 19.66 -16.24
C GLY A 91 -5.35 18.63 -16.97
N TYR A 92 -4.03 18.84 -17.01
CA TYR A 92 -3.07 17.87 -17.53
C TYR A 92 -2.27 17.21 -16.41
N GLN A 93 -1.87 15.97 -16.64
CA GLN A 93 -1.02 15.18 -15.76
C GLN A 93 0.00 14.39 -16.59
N VAL A 94 1.17 14.12 -16.01
CA VAL A 94 2.18 13.26 -16.62
C VAL A 94 2.15 11.88 -15.98
N TYR A 95 2.32 10.89 -16.83
CA TYR A 95 2.46 9.50 -16.45
C TYR A 95 3.65 8.88 -17.18
N TRP A 96 4.17 7.75 -16.71
CA TRP A 96 5.13 6.92 -17.41
C TRP A 96 4.45 5.64 -17.90
N TYR A 97 4.53 5.41 -19.19
CA TYR A 97 4.07 4.21 -19.86
C TYR A 97 5.23 3.19 -19.95
N LYS A 98 5.11 2.13 -19.16
CA LYS A 98 6.16 1.14 -18.92
C LYS A 98 6.54 0.31 -20.14
N ILE A 99 5.56 -0.11 -20.95
CA ILE A 99 5.80 -1.02 -22.09
C ILE A 99 6.85 -0.43 -23.04
N ASP A 100 6.67 0.85 -23.36
CA ASP A 100 7.55 1.55 -24.30
C ASP A 100 8.55 2.48 -23.62
N ASN A 101 8.58 2.49 -22.28
CA ASN A 101 9.45 3.33 -21.46
C ASN A 101 9.37 4.82 -21.86
N ARG A 102 8.14 5.37 -21.82
CA ARG A 102 7.84 6.74 -22.25
C ARG A 102 6.96 7.49 -21.26
N CYS A 103 7.35 8.70 -20.89
CA CYS A 103 6.44 9.67 -20.30
C CYS A 103 5.37 10.12 -21.31
N ILE A 104 4.14 10.22 -20.83
CA ILE A 104 2.94 10.65 -21.55
C ILE A 104 2.28 11.83 -20.82
N LEU A 105 1.75 12.78 -21.58
CA LEU A 105 0.97 13.91 -21.09
C LEU A 105 -0.51 13.62 -21.36
N TYR A 106 -1.31 13.49 -20.31
CA TYR A 106 -2.71 13.12 -20.36
C TYR A 106 -3.62 14.30 -19.99
N SER A 107 -4.70 14.50 -20.74
CA SER A 107 -5.74 15.50 -20.46
C SER A 107 -6.92 14.85 -19.74
N ALA A 108 -7.18 15.28 -18.51
CA ALA A 108 -8.34 14.82 -17.74
C ALA A 108 -9.67 15.26 -18.39
N GLU A 109 -9.72 16.46 -18.97
CA GLU A 109 -10.90 16.99 -19.66
C GLU A 109 -11.28 16.17 -20.89
N LYS A 110 -10.28 15.78 -21.69
CA LYS A 110 -10.49 14.96 -22.90
C LYS A 110 -10.54 13.46 -22.59
N ALA A 111 -10.19 13.08 -21.37
CA ALA A 111 -9.93 11.70 -20.96
C ALA A 111 -9.01 10.95 -21.96
N ALA A 112 -7.94 11.60 -22.41
CA ALA A 112 -7.06 11.06 -23.45
C ALA A 112 -5.62 11.59 -23.36
N VAL A 113 -4.68 10.80 -23.88
CA VAL A 113 -3.29 11.20 -24.07
C VAL A 113 -3.19 12.26 -25.17
N GLU A 114 -2.48 13.35 -24.86
CA GLU A 114 -2.19 14.44 -25.80
C GLU A 114 -0.80 14.29 -26.43
N PHE A 115 0.17 13.80 -25.67
CA PHE A 115 1.56 13.63 -26.11
C PHE A 115 2.20 12.42 -25.42
N PRO A 116 3.12 11.66 -26.06
CA PRO A 116 3.60 11.81 -27.44
C PRO A 116 2.55 11.35 -28.47
N LYS A 117 2.75 11.76 -29.74
CA LYS A 117 1.73 11.63 -30.80
C LYS A 117 1.37 10.17 -31.11
N GLU A 118 2.30 9.25 -30.92
CA GLU A 118 2.07 7.82 -31.10
C GLU A 118 0.97 7.24 -30.19
N TYR A 119 0.71 7.86 -29.04
CA TYR A 119 -0.33 7.44 -28.10
C TYR A 119 -1.53 8.38 -28.08
N SER A 120 -1.55 9.40 -28.95
CA SER A 120 -2.61 10.42 -28.93
C SER A 120 -4.00 9.80 -29.08
N GLY A 121 -4.91 10.16 -28.18
CA GLY A 121 -6.27 9.62 -28.16
C GLY A 121 -6.45 8.33 -27.35
N LYS A 122 -5.36 7.66 -26.90
CA LYS A 122 -5.48 6.56 -25.93
C LYS A 122 -6.06 7.07 -24.62
N SER A 123 -6.95 6.29 -24.01
CA SER A 123 -7.73 6.69 -22.84
C SER A 123 -7.66 5.64 -21.74
N PHE A 124 -7.54 6.08 -20.49
CA PHE A 124 -7.59 5.15 -19.36
C PHE A 124 -8.97 4.50 -19.18
N ALA A 125 -10.03 5.13 -19.70
CA ALA A 125 -11.39 4.63 -19.57
C ALA A 125 -11.77 3.59 -20.62
N THR A 126 -11.11 3.60 -21.78
CA THR A 126 -11.50 2.75 -22.93
C THR A 126 -10.38 1.83 -23.42
N ASP A 127 -9.13 2.07 -23.02
CA ASP A 127 -7.96 1.26 -23.39
C ASP A 127 -7.27 0.74 -22.12
N ALA A 128 -7.74 -0.41 -21.67
CA ALA A 128 -7.23 -1.05 -20.48
C ALA A 128 -5.79 -1.52 -20.62
N GLU A 129 -5.43 -2.21 -21.70
CA GLU A 129 -4.05 -2.69 -21.86
C GLU A 129 -3.04 -1.55 -21.76
N PHE A 130 -3.42 -0.38 -22.31
CA PHE A 130 -2.67 0.84 -22.08
C PHE A 130 -2.68 1.26 -20.60
N ALA A 131 -3.86 1.40 -19.98
CA ALA A 131 -3.99 1.88 -18.60
C ALA A 131 -3.25 1.05 -17.54
N SER A 132 -3.13 -0.29 -17.68
CA SER A 132 -2.43 -1.15 -16.70
C SER A 132 -0.92 -0.96 -16.69
N ASN A 133 -0.41 -0.29 -17.72
CA ASN A 133 1.01 -0.08 -17.94
C ASN A 133 1.39 1.39 -17.78
N VAL A 134 0.48 2.23 -17.33
CA VAL A 134 0.69 3.67 -17.15
C VAL A 134 0.71 3.97 -15.65
N TYR A 135 1.79 4.62 -15.22
CA TYR A 135 2.08 4.92 -13.82
C TYR A 135 2.17 6.43 -13.63
N VAL A 136 1.55 6.97 -12.58
CA VAL A 136 1.63 8.42 -12.29
C VAL A 136 3.10 8.82 -12.11
N TYR A 137 3.47 9.97 -12.67
CA TYR A 137 4.80 10.56 -12.46
C TYR A 137 5.00 10.84 -10.97
N ASN A 138 5.93 10.11 -10.34
CA ASN A 138 6.02 10.02 -8.87
C ASN A 138 6.87 11.18 -8.30
N GLN A 139 6.19 12.16 -7.68
CA GLN A 139 6.79 13.37 -7.08
C GLN A 139 7.48 13.14 -5.72
N THR A 140 7.36 11.96 -5.10
CA THR A 140 8.02 11.64 -3.81
C THR A 140 9.27 10.78 -3.97
N PHE A 141 9.59 10.37 -5.20
CA PHE A 141 10.66 9.44 -5.49
C PHE A 141 12.06 9.97 -5.14
N LYS A 142 12.42 11.19 -5.55
CA LYS A 142 13.79 11.68 -5.37
C LYS A 142 14.11 11.89 -3.89
N ASN A 143 13.22 12.51 -3.12
CA ASN A 143 13.35 12.64 -1.66
C ASN A 143 13.57 11.28 -1.00
N ALA A 144 12.87 10.23 -1.44
CA ALA A 144 13.04 8.89 -0.92
C ALA A 144 14.37 8.23 -1.29
N THR A 145 14.94 8.54 -2.46
CA THR A 145 16.23 8.02 -2.92
C THR A 145 17.45 8.85 -2.55
N GLU A 146 17.28 10.15 -2.27
CA GLU A 146 18.36 11.05 -1.83
C GLU A 146 18.77 10.78 -0.38
N MET A 147 17.84 10.26 0.45
CA MET A 147 18.15 9.84 1.81
C MET A 147 19.20 8.74 1.80
N ASN A 148 20.35 8.99 2.42
CA ASN A 148 21.46 8.06 2.37
C ASN A 148 21.40 7.08 3.55
N PHE A 149 20.71 5.96 3.33
CA PHE A 149 20.69 4.82 4.26
C PHE A 149 21.83 3.82 4.04
N ALA A 150 22.67 4.04 3.03
CA ALA A 150 23.79 3.17 2.71
C ALA A 150 25.02 3.50 3.58
N TYR A 151 25.49 2.50 4.33
CA TYR A 151 26.68 2.58 5.18
C TYR A 151 27.57 1.36 5.00
N ASP A 152 28.88 1.56 4.98
CA ASP A 152 29.85 0.46 5.08
C ASP A 152 29.86 -0.05 6.53
N ASP A 153 30.00 -1.35 6.72
CA ASP A 153 30.21 -1.95 8.04
C ASP A 153 31.41 -1.34 8.77
N SER A 154 32.44 -0.90 8.04
CA SER A 154 33.57 -0.19 8.63
C SER A 154 33.23 1.22 9.15
N SER A 155 32.11 1.80 8.71
CA SER A 155 31.59 3.09 9.22
C SER A 155 30.81 2.93 10.52
N LEU A 156 30.34 1.71 10.81
CA LEU A 156 29.55 1.36 12.00
C LEU A 156 30.44 0.99 13.19
N THR A 157 31.42 1.83 13.51
CA THR A 157 32.40 1.58 14.60
C THR A 157 32.21 2.46 15.83
N GLY A 158 31.38 3.51 15.73
CA GLY A 158 31.16 4.50 16.78
C GLY A 158 29.95 4.21 17.67
N THR A 159 29.79 5.03 18.72
CA THR A 159 28.56 5.11 19.53
C THR A 159 27.87 6.43 19.22
N VAL A 160 26.58 6.39 18.90
CA VAL A 160 25.75 7.59 18.74
C VAL A 160 24.74 7.68 19.88
N THR A 161 24.46 8.89 20.34
CA THR A 161 23.47 9.15 21.38
C THR A 161 22.32 9.95 20.79
N VAL A 162 21.10 9.46 20.98
CA VAL A 162 19.85 10.11 20.58
C VAL A 162 18.93 10.13 21.79
N GLY A 163 18.53 11.34 22.19
CA GLY A 163 17.85 11.56 23.47
C GLY A 163 18.69 11.05 24.65
N SER A 164 18.11 10.17 25.46
CA SER A 164 18.77 9.51 26.59
C SER A 164 19.40 8.16 26.26
N LYS A 165 19.27 7.68 25.02
CA LYS A 165 19.72 6.35 24.59
C LYS A 165 21.02 6.43 23.80
N SER A 166 21.88 5.44 24.00
CA SER A 166 23.12 5.29 23.24
C SER A 166 23.10 3.99 22.44
N TYR A 167 23.56 4.08 21.19
CA TYR A 167 23.57 3.00 20.22
C TYR A 167 25.02 2.76 19.81
N GLU A 168 25.54 1.59 20.14
CA GLU A 168 26.88 1.17 19.73
C GLU A 168 26.89 0.65 18.29
N LYS A 169 28.04 0.77 17.61
CA LYS A 169 28.22 0.35 16.21
C LYS A 169 27.15 0.93 15.30
N ALA A 170 26.95 2.24 15.43
CA ALA A 170 25.85 2.93 14.81
C ALA A 170 26.25 4.32 14.31
N VAL A 171 25.45 4.83 13.38
CA VAL A 171 25.56 6.17 12.80
C VAL A 171 24.16 6.77 12.63
N ILE A 172 24.04 8.09 12.72
CA ILE A 172 22.80 8.78 12.37
C ILE A 172 22.83 8.99 10.86
N ALA A 173 21.95 8.30 10.16
CA ALA A 173 21.88 8.33 8.70
C ALA A 173 21.19 9.56 8.17
N GLU A 174 20.02 9.88 8.75
CA GLU A 174 19.21 11.03 8.37
C GLU A 174 18.71 11.71 9.63
N LYS A 175 18.60 13.04 9.59
CA LYS A 175 18.06 13.85 10.69
C LYS A 175 17.37 15.10 10.16
N LYS A 176 16.13 15.33 10.61
CA LYS A 176 15.28 16.46 10.21
C LYS A 176 14.56 17.01 11.44
N GLY A 177 14.54 18.33 11.56
CA GLY A 177 14.09 19.05 12.75
C GLY A 177 15.22 19.88 13.36
N SER A 178 14.90 20.65 14.39
CA SER A 178 15.83 21.61 15.01
C SER A 178 15.69 21.62 16.53
N GLY A 179 16.79 21.94 17.22
CA GLY A 179 16.80 21.93 18.68
C GLY A 179 16.55 20.54 19.25
N ASP A 180 15.65 20.46 20.23
CA ASP A 180 15.33 19.23 20.97
C ASP A 180 14.17 18.42 20.36
N THR A 181 13.53 18.92 19.30
CA THR A 181 12.44 18.24 18.58
C THR A 181 12.87 17.87 17.16
N TYR A 182 13.07 16.58 16.90
CA TYR A 182 13.53 16.10 15.60
C TYR A 182 13.18 14.64 15.36
N ALA A 183 13.22 14.22 14.11
CA ALA A 183 13.25 12.82 13.75
C ALA A 183 14.59 12.44 13.14
N CYS A 184 15.04 11.21 13.37
CA CYS A 184 16.24 10.68 12.75
C CYS A 184 16.14 9.18 12.48
N VAL A 185 17.00 8.70 11.58
CA VAL A 185 17.22 7.28 11.34
C VAL A 185 18.61 6.92 11.83
N ILE A 186 18.71 5.97 12.75
CA ILE A 186 19.99 5.40 13.17
C ILE A 186 20.18 4.09 12.40
N VAL A 187 21.32 3.94 11.74
CA VAL A 187 21.73 2.67 11.16
C VAL A 187 22.69 2.01 12.14
N GLN A 188 22.32 0.82 12.62
CA GLN A 188 23.08 0.06 13.59
C GLN A 188 23.41 -1.33 13.05
N LYS A 189 24.61 -1.83 13.37
CA LYS A 189 24.98 -3.21 13.09
C LYS A 189 24.35 -4.16 14.11
N GLY A 190 23.43 -5.02 13.65
CA GLY A 190 22.78 -6.06 14.44
C GLY A 190 23.71 -7.20 14.85
N SER A 191 23.24 -8.06 15.76
CA SER A 191 24.01 -9.19 16.30
C SER A 191 24.32 -10.30 15.28
N ASP A 192 23.52 -10.38 14.22
CA ASP A 192 23.63 -11.30 13.08
C ASP A 192 24.36 -10.68 11.87
N ASN A 193 24.95 -9.49 12.05
CA ASN A 193 25.49 -8.62 10.99
C ASN A 193 24.44 -8.04 10.03
N GLN A 194 23.13 -8.24 10.25
CA GLN A 194 22.11 -7.48 9.51
C GLN A 194 22.08 -6.03 9.99
N LYS A 195 21.74 -5.12 9.08
CA LYS A 195 21.57 -3.71 9.42
C LYS A 195 20.19 -3.49 10.03
N LYS A 196 20.18 -2.78 11.15
CA LYS A 196 18.99 -2.32 11.84
C LYS A 196 18.80 -0.83 11.58
N TYR A 197 17.61 -0.45 11.14
CA TYR A 197 17.20 0.92 10.89
C TYR A 197 16.25 1.34 12.01
N ILE A 198 16.73 2.20 12.91
CA ILE A 198 15.98 2.67 14.08
C ILE A 198 15.43 4.06 13.77
N VAL A 199 14.13 4.14 13.49
CA VAL A 199 13.45 5.41 13.18
C VAL A 199 12.94 6.01 14.48
N THR A 200 13.44 7.19 14.83
CA THR A 200 13.21 7.83 16.13
C THR A 200 12.58 9.21 15.96
N VAL A 201 11.67 9.56 16.86
CA VAL A 201 11.17 10.92 17.08
C VAL A 201 11.56 11.35 18.50
N GLU A 202 12.41 12.37 18.61
CA GLU A 202 12.79 12.98 19.89
C GLU A 202 12.07 14.30 20.07
N ALA A 203 11.69 14.58 21.31
CA ALA A 203 11.01 15.80 21.70
C ALA A 203 11.20 16.08 23.22
N PRO A 204 11.19 17.34 23.67
CA PRO A 204 11.18 17.66 25.09
C PRO A 204 9.85 17.24 25.75
N GLY A 205 9.82 17.16 27.09
CA GLY A 205 8.64 16.69 27.83
C GLY A 205 7.35 17.51 27.60
N THR A 206 7.48 18.78 27.21
CA THR A 206 6.36 19.62 26.75
C THR A 206 6.72 20.20 25.39
N PRO A 207 6.51 19.46 24.30
CA PRO A 207 6.94 19.89 22.98
C PRO A 207 5.98 20.89 22.36
N ASN A 208 6.50 21.74 21.47
CA ASN A 208 5.66 22.49 20.56
C ASN A 208 4.91 21.50 19.65
N ALA A 209 3.59 21.64 19.57
CA ALA A 209 2.75 20.69 18.83
C ALA A 209 3.04 20.68 17.31
N GLU A 210 3.39 21.82 16.73
CA GLU A 210 3.71 21.94 15.30
C GLU A 210 5.07 21.30 14.98
N GLU A 211 6.07 21.54 15.82
CA GLU A 211 7.40 20.91 15.69
C GLU A 211 7.32 19.39 15.88
N LEU A 212 6.55 18.93 16.87
CA LEU A 212 6.35 17.50 17.10
C LEU A 212 5.64 16.85 15.91
N ALA A 213 4.59 17.46 15.38
CA ALA A 213 3.90 16.97 14.19
C ALA A 213 4.83 16.93 12.97
N ALA A 214 5.68 17.94 12.79
CA ALA A 214 6.68 17.96 11.73
C ALA A 214 7.71 16.83 11.88
N ALA A 215 8.18 16.56 13.10
CA ALA A 215 9.08 15.45 13.39
C ALA A 215 8.42 14.08 13.14
N GLN A 216 7.17 13.89 13.58
CA GLN A 216 6.40 12.67 13.33
C GLN A 216 6.18 12.41 11.84
N ARG A 217 5.94 13.46 11.05
CA ARG A 217 5.84 13.37 9.57
C ARG A 217 7.16 13.07 8.91
N ALA A 218 8.26 13.68 9.36
CA ALA A 218 9.60 13.37 8.88
C ALA A 218 9.95 11.89 9.16
N ALA A 219 9.56 11.36 10.32
CA ALA A 219 9.71 9.93 10.60
C ALA A 219 8.88 9.05 9.64
N GLY A 220 7.67 9.49 9.26
CA GLY A 220 6.87 8.85 8.22
C GLY A 220 7.56 8.83 6.86
N GLU A 221 8.17 9.95 6.47
CA GLU A 221 8.98 10.05 5.24
C GLU A 221 10.17 9.08 5.27
N TYR A 222 10.82 8.88 6.43
CA TYR A 222 11.90 7.90 6.54
C TYR A 222 11.44 6.46 6.34
N VAL A 223 10.30 6.06 6.93
CA VAL A 223 9.76 4.71 6.72
C VAL A 223 9.38 4.50 5.26
N TYR A 224 8.70 5.48 4.65
CA TYR A 224 8.38 5.47 3.23
C TYR A 224 9.64 5.31 2.37
N SER A 225 10.70 6.06 2.70
CA SER A 225 11.96 6.03 1.95
C SER A 225 12.72 4.72 2.10
N LEU A 226 12.71 4.12 3.30
CA LEU A 226 13.25 2.78 3.52
C LEU A 226 12.54 1.74 2.64
N PHE A 227 11.20 1.82 2.53
CA PHE A 227 10.41 0.91 1.70
C PHE A 227 10.74 1.07 0.21
N VAL A 228 10.78 2.30 -0.29
CA VAL A 228 11.20 2.59 -1.68
C VAL A 228 12.61 2.04 -1.95
N GLN A 229 13.55 2.26 -1.03
CA GLN A 229 14.93 1.78 -1.18
C GLN A 229 15.08 0.25 -1.07
N MET A 230 14.18 -0.42 -0.34
CA MET A 230 14.08 -1.89 -0.35
C MET A 230 13.67 -2.43 -1.71
N ASP A 231 12.71 -1.77 -2.37
CA ASP A 231 12.26 -2.16 -3.72
C ASP A 231 13.33 -1.86 -4.78
N LEU A 232 14.14 -0.82 -4.56
CA LEU A 232 15.33 -0.52 -5.38
C LEU A 232 16.54 -1.42 -5.07
N ASN A 233 16.45 -2.28 -4.05
CA ASN A 233 17.52 -3.14 -3.55
C ASN A 233 18.77 -2.37 -3.05
N THR A 234 18.63 -1.11 -2.62
CA THR A 234 19.70 -0.36 -1.95
C THR A 234 19.67 -0.56 -0.44
N VAL A 235 18.50 -0.88 0.10
CA VAL A 235 18.30 -1.41 1.46
C VAL A 235 17.89 -2.88 1.34
N ALA A 236 18.40 -3.72 2.23
CA ALA A 236 18.09 -5.15 2.19
C ALA A 236 16.62 -5.40 2.59
N LYS A 237 15.94 -6.28 1.85
CA LYS A 237 14.53 -6.62 2.09
C LYS A 237 14.29 -7.39 3.38
N ASP A 238 15.34 -7.91 4.01
CA ASP A 238 15.35 -8.65 5.29
C ASP A 238 15.77 -7.79 6.49
N ALA A 239 15.87 -6.47 6.32
CA ALA A 239 16.32 -5.57 7.37
C ALA A 239 15.35 -5.50 8.56
N GLU A 240 15.90 -5.10 9.72
CA GLU A 240 15.13 -4.79 10.92
C GLU A 240 14.81 -3.29 10.94
N ILE A 241 13.53 -2.92 10.87
CA ILE A 241 13.04 -1.56 11.07
C ILE A 241 12.45 -1.49 12.48
N GLU A 242 13.16 -0.82 13.39
CA GLU A 242 12.74 -0.65 14.77
C GLU A 242 12.31 0.79 15.07
N PHE A 243 11.36 0.91 15.99
CA PHE A 243 10.92 2.18 16.54
C PHE A 243 11.08 2.18 18.07
N PRO A 244 11.66 3.21 18.68
CA PRO A 244 11.67 3.34 20.13
C PRO A 244 10.25 3.30 20.72
N ALA A 245 10.14 2.84 21.97
CA ALA A 245 8.88 2.74 22.71
C ALA A 245 8.04 4.03 22.63
N GLY A 246 6.76 3.89 22.28
CA GLY A 246 5.80 4.98 22.19
C GLY A 246 6.02 5.96 21.03
N THR A 247 6.90 5.65 20.07
CA THR A 247 7.12 6.49 18.88
C THR A 247 5.83 6.59 18.07
N VAL A 248 5.55 7.79 17.56
CA VAL A 248 4.44 8.04 16.63
C VAL A 248 5.02 8.40 15.26
N ILE A 249 4.55 7.71 14.24
CA ILE A 249 4.92 7.89 12.84
C ILE A 249 3.66 8.37 12.11
N ASP A 250 3.66 9.64 11.68
CA ASP A 250 2.55 10.23 10.93
C ASP A 250 2.83 10.11 9.42
N ILE A 251 1.98 9.37 8.72
CA ILE A 251 2.04 9.19 7.26
C ILE A 251 0.81 9.80 6.56
N SER A 252 0.01 10.59 7.27
CA SER A 252 -1.26 11.14 6.77
C SER A 252 -1.12 12.15 5.62
N HIS A 253 0.08 12.71 5.45
CA HIS A 253 0.42 13.62 4.35
C HIS A 253 0.93 12.89 3.09
N LEU A 254 1.15 11.58 3.17
CA LEU A 254 1.63 10.75 2.07
C LEU A 254 0.46 9.99 1.44
N GLU A 255 0.49 9.86 0.11
CA GLU A 255 -0.15 8.73 -0.56
C GLU A 255 0.83 7.56 -0.45
N TRP A 256 0.44 6.52 0.29
CA TRP A 256 1.36 5.47 0.67
C TRP A 256 1.77 4.63 -0.53
N ASN A 257 3.05 4.28 -0.61
CA ASN A 257 3.54 3.27 -1.53
C ASN A 257 4.12 2.16 -0.67
N PRO A 258 3.50 0.97 -0.63
CA PRO A 258 4.04 -0.13 0.18
C PRO A 258 5.40 -0.57 -0.34
N VAL A 259 6.18 -1.24 0.52
CA VAL A 259 7.25 -2.12 0.04
C VAL A 259 6.61 -3.30 -0.69
N GLU A 260 7.06 -3.59 -1.91
CA GLU A 260 6.47 -4.66 -2.74
C GLU A 260 6.54 -6.00 -2.00
N LEU A 261 7.73 -6.36 -1.52
CA LEU A 261 7.98 -7.63 -0.84
C LEU A 261 8.96 -7.44 0.32
N PHE A 262 8.54 -7.82 1.53
CA PHE A 262 9.31 -7.62 2.76
C PHE A 262 9.53 -8.94 3.51
N THR A 263 10.69 -9.06 4.15
CA THR A 263 11.02 -10.09 5.14
C THR A 263 11.81 -9.42 6.27
N GLY A 264 12.04 -10.08 7.40
CA GLY A 264 12.73 -9.47 8.53
C GLY A 264 11.77 -8.88 9.56
N LYS A 265 12.14 -7.77 10.21
CA LYS A 265 11.45 -7.34 11.44
C LYS A 265 10.96 -5.90 11.35
N PHE A 266 9.74 -5.67 11.81
CA PHE A 266 9.13 -4.34 11.86
C PHE A 266 8.40 -4.12 13.18
N GLY A 267 8.72 -3.01 13.86
CA GLY A 267 7.94 -2.56 15.02
C GLY A 267 8.76 -2.12 16.22
N GLY A 268 8.15 -2.13 17.41
CA GLY A 268 8.77 -1.63 18.63
C GLY A 268 9.31 -2.75 19.54
N PRO A 269 10.23 -2.45 20.46
CA PRO A 269 10.75 -3.44 21.42
C PRO A 269 9.80 -3.69 22.61
N ASP A 270 8.81 -2.82 22.83
CA ASP A 270 7.96 -2.81 24.02
C ASP A 270 6.46 -2.93 23.65
N ALA A 271 5.80 -3.96 24.19
CA ALA A 271 4.38 -4.22 23.97
C ALA A 271 3.46 -3.27 24.75
N GLU A 272 3.92 -2.72 25.88
CA GLU A 272 3.16 -1.77 26.69
C GLU A 272 3.13 -0.38 26.06
N HIS A 273 4.19 -0.04 25.31
CA HIS A 273 4.37 1.23 24.61
C HIS A 273 4.66 0.98 23.11
N PRO A 274 3.67 0.46 22.36
CA PRO A 274 3.85 0.13 20.95
C PRO A 274 4.12 1.39 20.12
N VAL A 275 4.72 1.20 18.94
CA VAL A 275 4.80 2.27 17.94
C VAL A 275 3.42 2.50 17.32
N THR A 276 3.06 3.75 17.08
CA THR A 276 1.84 4.10 16.34
C THR A 276 2.18 4.53 14.92
N ILE A 277 1.64 3.84 13.92
CA ILE A 277 1.61 4.24 12.52
C ILE A 277 0.26 4.88 12.23
N LYS A 278 0.23 6.18 11.95
CA LYS A 278 -1.00 6.97 11.87
C LYS A 278 -1.29 7.47 10.46
N GLY A 279 -2.54 7.33 10.04
CA GLY A 279 -3.09 8.05 8.90
C GLY A 279 -2.76 7.42 7.55
N LEU A 280 -2.62 6.10 7.47
CA LEU A 280 -2.38 5.40 6.22
C LEU A 280 -3.46 5.74 5.19
N LYS A 281 -3.05 6.27 4.03
CA LYS A 281 -3.90 6.45 2.86
C LYS A 281 -3.34 5.66 1.69
N LEU A 282 -4.11 4.69 1.24
CA LEU A 282 -3.84 3.92 0.03
C LEU A 282 -5.13 3.87 -0.79
N THR A 283 -5.35 4.90 -1.60
CA THR A 283 -6.64 5.17 -2.24
C THR A 283 -6.49 5.23 -3.76
N LYS A 284 -7.59 5.55 -4.46
CA LYS A 284 -7.55 5.84 -5.90
C LYS A 284 -6.56 6.96 -6.27
N ASP A 285 -6.25 7.86 -5.34
CA ASP A 285 -5.36 9.00 -5.57
C ASP A 285 -3.88 8.58 -5.55
N THR A 286 -3.57 7.40 -4.98
CA THR A 286 -2.22 6.83 -4.96
C THR A 286 -1.67 6.58 -6.37
N GLY A 287 -2.53 6.41 -7.38
CA GLY A 287 -2.14 6.26 -8.79
C GLY A 287 -1.46 4.93 -9.09
N TYR A 288 -0.28 4.70 -8.50
CA TYR A 288 0.48 3.46 -8.49
C TYR A 288 0.80 3.04 -7.04
N ALA A 289 0.45 1.80 -6.70
CA ALA A 289 0.93 1.15 -5.50
C ALA A 289 1.83 -0.02 -5.91
N ALA A 290 3.03 -0.13 -5.34
CA ALA A 290 3.88 -1.29 -5.50
C ALA A 290 3.11 -2.52 -5.02
N THR A 291 2.88 -3.47 -5.91
CA THR A 291 2.06 -4.65 -5.62
C THR A 291 2.88 -5.88 -5.87
N TYR A 292 2.89 -6.80 -4.90
CA TYR A 292 3.48 -8.11 -5.13
C TYR A 292 2.55 -8.93 -6.01
N LYS A 293 3.09 -9.45 -7.10
CA LYS A 293 2.31 -10.12 -8.15
C LYS A 293 2.66 -11.60 -8.22
N PHE A 294 1.65 -12.44 -8.31
CA PHE A 294 1.84 -13.88 -8.51
C PHE A 294 0.68 -14.51 -9.28
N ARG A 295 0.93 -15.70 -9.84
CA ARG A 295 -0.04 -16.44 -10.65
C ARG A 295 -0.84 -17.44 -9.80
N GLY A 296 -2.14 -17.51 -10.05
CA GLY A 296 -2.98 -18.68 -9.75
C GLY A 296 -3.25 -19.49 -11.02
N SER A 297 -4.34 -20.27 -11.05
CA SER A 297 -4.67 -21.17 -12.17
C SER A 297 -4.93 -20.45 -13.49
N ASN A 298 -5.83 -19.46 -13.47
CA ASN A 298 -6.19 -18.66 -14.63
C ASN A 298 -6.15 -17.17 -14.29
N SER A 299 -5.43 -16.81 -13.22
CA SER A 299 -5.50 -15.46 -12.68
C SER A 299 -4.18 -14.89 -12.19
N MET A 300 -4.01 -13.58 -12.29
CA MET A 300 -2.95 -12.86 -11.57
C MET A 300 -3.50 -12.25 -10.28
N TYR A 301 -2.73 -12.40 -9.21
CA TYR A 301 -3.03 -11.83 -7.91
C TYR A 301 -2.11 -10.64 -7.64
N TYR A 302 -2.65 -9.61 -6.99
CA TYR A 302 -1.95 -8.36 -6.71
C TYR A 302 -2.13 -8.02 -5.24
N CYS A 303 -1.09 -8.24 -4.43
CA CYS A 303 -1.12 -7.92 -3.01
C CYS A 303 -0.80 -6.45 -2.77
N SER A 304 -1.62 -5.80 -1.94
CA SER A 304 -1.53 -4.38 -1.61
C SER A 304 -1.90 -4.11 -0.16
N GLY A 305 -1.24 -3.13 0.46
CA GLY A 305 -1.46 -2.77 1.85
C GLY A 305 -0.50 -1.71 2.36
N PHE A 306 -0.22 -1.72 3.66
CA PHE A 306 0.98 -1.07 4.20
C PHE A 306 2.24 -1.80 3.73
N PHE A 307 2.17 -3.13 3.75
CA PHE A 307 3.10 -4.02 3.05
C PHE A 307 2.40 -4.61 1.82
N GLY A 308 3.10 -4.70 0.69
CA GLY A 308 2.63 -5.40 -0.50
C GLY A 308 2.45 -6.88 -0.16
N ALA A 309 3.54 -7.59 0.08
CA ALA A 309 3.51 -8.93 0.67
C ALA A 309 4.69 -9.17 1.63
N ILE A 310 4.55 -10.18 2.49
CA ILE A 310 5.60 -10.66 3.38
C ILE A 310 5.87 -12.16 3.19
N TYR A 311 7.10 -12.59 3.49
CA TYR A 311 7.53 -13.98 3.36
C TYR A 311 8.69 -14.32 4.29
N GLY A 312 9.13 -15.58 4.29
CA GLY A 312 10.30 -16.03 5.05
C GLY A 312 10.14 -15.89 6.56
N ASP A 313 11.25 -15.62 7.26
CA ASP A 313 11.25 -15.36 8.70
C ASP A 313 10.93 -13.88 8.94
N CYS A 314 9.64 -13.57 9.07
CA CYS A 314 9.14 -12.20 9.19
C CYS A 314 8.42 -11.98 10.53
N ALA A 315 8.72 -10.88 11.22
CA ALA A 315 8.08 -10.52 12.47
C ALA A 315 7.58 -9.07 12.46
N ILE A 316 6.28 -8.88 12.70
CA ILE A 316 5.64 -7.57 12.88
C ILE A 316 5.14 -7.50 14.32
N LYS A 317 5.78 -6.68 15.16
CA LYS A 317 5.54 -6.71 16.62
C LYS A 317 5.30 -5.33 17.23
N ASN A 318 4.36 -5.26 18.16
CA ASN A 318 4.14 -4.07 19.00
C ASN A 318 3.82 -2.82 18.17
N VAL A 319 2.82 -2.91 17.29
CA VAL A 319 2.43 -1.84 16.36
C VAL A 319 0.95 -1.51 16.51
N VAL A 320 0.62 -0.22 16.54
CA VAL A 320 -0.74 0.29 16.42
C VAL A 320 -0.88 0.98 15.06
N PHE A 321 -1.74 0.45 14.20
CA PHE A 321 -2.20 1.11 12.99
C PHE A 321 -3.47 1.90 13.33
N GLU A 322 -3.42 3.22 13.19
CA GLU A 322 -4.53 4.13 13.56
C GLU A 322 -4.93 4.99 12.35
N ASP A 323 -6.23 5.23 12.20
CA ASP A 323 -6.82 6.04 11.13
C ASP A 323 -6.44 5.53 9.74
N ILE A 324 -6.82 4.28 9.46
CA ILE A 324 -6.43 3.57 8.25
C ILE A 324 -7.49 3.69 7.17
N THR A 325 -7.09 4.14 5.99
CA THR A 325 -7.95 4.19 4.79
C THR A 325 -7.26 3.49 3.63
N ILE A 326 -7.76 2.32 3.27
CA ILE A 326 -7.33 1.57 2.09
C ILE A 326 -8.56 1.39 1.21
N GLU A 327 -8.59 2.02 0.05
CA GLU A 327 -9.76 2.03 -0.84
C GLU A 327 -9.35 1.72 -2.28
N THR A 328 -9.60 0.47 -2.68
CA THR A 328 -9.30 -0.07 -4.01
C THR A 328 -7.87 0.26 -4.46
N PRO A 329 -6.85 -0.10 -3.66
CA PRO A 329 -5.47 0.08 -4.08
C PRO A 329 -5.16 -0.81 -5.28
N ALA A 330 -4.09 -0.48 -6.02
CA ALA A 330 -3.68 -1.20 -7.23
C ALA A 330 -4.66 -1.03 -8.42
N ASN A 331 -4.93 0.22 -8.82
CA ASN A 331 -5.67 0.50 -10.07
C ASN A 331 -4.96 -0.06 -11.32
N ASP A 332 -3.66 -0.40 -11.22
CA ASP A 332 -2.89 -1.11 -12.25
C ASP A 332 -3.29 -2.59 -12.39
N CYS A 333 -3.91 -3.18 -11.34
CA CYS A 333 -4.60 -4.46 -11.39
C CYS A 333 -5.91 -4.28 -12.16
N ILE A 334 -5.77 -4.12 -13.46
CA ILE A 334 -6.88 -4.06 -14.35
C ILE A 334 -7.76 -5.31 -14.21
N LEU A 335 -8.96 -5.11 -13.65
CA LEU A 335 -10.02 -6.12 -13.52
C LEU A 335 -10.75 -6.35 -14.86
N MET A 336 -10.05 -6.25 -16.00
CA MET A 336 -10.67 -6.16 -17.34
C MET A 336 -11.11 -7.48 -17.99
N SER A 337 -11.32 -8.51 -17.18
CA SER A 337 -12.29 -9.53 -17.55
C SER A 337 -12.76 -10.24 -16.30
N GLU A 338 -14.07 -10.45 -16.19
CA GLU A 338 -14.61 -11.48 -15.29
C GLU A 338 -13.76 -12.75 -15.49
N LYS A 339 -13.04 -13.18 -14.43
CA LYS A 339 -12.24 -14.42 -14.30
C LYS A 339 -10.71 -14.37 -14.46
N ALA A 340 -10.03 -13.21 -14.61
CA ALA A 340 -8.58 -13.20 -14.86
C ALA A 340 -7.68 -12.50 -13.84
N ASN A 341 -8.11 -11.51 -13.06
CA ASN A 341 -7.22 -10.82 -12.11
C ASN A 341 -7.93 -10.60 -10.78
N SER A 342 -7.21 -10.68 -9.66
CA SER A 342 -7.75 -10.45 -8.32
C SER A 342 -6.78 -9.60 -7.51
N ASN A 343 -7.25 -8.48 -6.98
CA ASN A 343 -6.48 -7.80 -5.94
C ASN A 343 -6.67 -8.52 -4.59
N THR A 344 -5.67 -8.43 -3.73
CA THR A 344 -5.73 -8.84 -2.34
C THR A 344 -5.31 -7.64 -1.48
N THR A 345 -6.16 -7.23 -0.57
CA THR A 345 -6.02 -5.94 0.12
C THR A 345 -6.21 -6.10 1.62
N ALA A 346 -5.26 -5.60 2.41
CA ALA A 346 -5.32 -5.50 3.87
C ALA A 346 -4.20 -4.57 4.39
N ILE A 347 -3.93 -4.54 5.70
CA ILE A 347 -2.66 -3.96 6.21
C ILE A 347 -1.44 -4.69 5.61
N ILE A 348 -1.49 -6.02 5.56
CA ILE A 348 -0.49 -6.86 4.89
C ILE A 348 -1.16 -7.47 3.67
N GLY A 349 -0.80 -7.04 2.46
CA GLY A 349 -1.50 -7.49 1.25
C GLY A 349 -1.49 -9.01 1.05
N GLY A 350 -0.41 -9.69 1.45
CA GLY A 350 -0.39 -11.14 1.56
C GLY A 350 0.83 -11.72 2.30
N VAL A 351 0.69 -12.97 2.75
CA VAL A 351 1.79 -13.85 3.15
C VAL A 351 2.00 -14.86 2.02
N VAL A 352 3.15 -14.80 1.37
CA VAL A 352 3.38 -15.42 0.07
C VAL A 352 4.63 -16.29 0.05
N CYS A 353 4.74 -17.11 -1.01
CA CYS A 353 5.95 -17.85 -1.37
C CYS A 353 6.56 -17.17 -2.61
N PRO A 354 7.70 -16.48 -2.51
CA PRO A 354 8.32 -15.87 -3.68
C PRO A 354 8.92 -16.88 -4.65
N ALA A 355 8.89 -16.54 -5.94
CA ALA A 355 9.54 -17.37 -6.96
C ALA A 355 11.04 -17.49 -6.68
N GLY A 356 11.54 -18.73 -6.64
CA GLY A 356 12.94 -19.03 -6.32
C GLY A 356 13.28 -19.05 -4.83
N TYR A 357 12.31 -18.87 -3.92
CA TYR A 357 12.50 -19.05 -2.49
C TYR A 357 12.21 -20.51 -2.09
N ASP A 358 13.16 -21.18 -1.44
CA ASP A 358 13.07 -22.59 -1.04
C ASP A 358 12.88 -22.80 0.48
N GLY A 359 12.96 -21.70 1.26
CA GLY A 359 12.82 -21.71 2.71
C GLY A 359 11.38 -21.85 3.22
N ALA A 360 11.24 -22.02 4.54
CA ALA A 360 9.96 -21.98 5.21
C ALA A 360 9.53 -20.53 5.47
N THR A 361 8.23 -20.25 5.33
CA THR A 361 7.64 -18.96 5.68
C THR A 361 7.13 -19.04 7.12
N ASN A 362 7.86 -18.42 8.05
CA ASN A 362 7.51 -18.30 9.46
C ASN A 362 7.21 -16.84 9.80
N VAL A 363 5.93 -16.50 9.74
CA VAL A 363 5.44 -15.15 10.02
C VAL A 363 4.90 -15.07 11.45
N VAL A 364 5.36 -14.06 12.19
CA VAL A 364 4.84 -13.73 13.53
C VAL A 364 4.28 -12.32 13.52
N ILE A 365 2.98 -12.19 13.75
CA ILE A 365 2.29 -10.93 13.97
C ILE A 365 1.82 -10.92 15.41
N GLU A 366 2.42 -10.04 16.23
CA GLU A 366 2.25 -10.08 17.68
C GLU A 366 2.02 -8.68 18.26
N ASN A 367 1.04 -8.54 19.15
CA ASN A 367 0.71 -7.26 19.78
C ASN A 367 0.39 -6.16 18.75
N VAL A 368 -0.28 -6.52 17.65
CA VAL A 368 -0.68 -5.57 16.60
C VAL A 368 -2.14 -5.17 16.76
N LYS A 369 -2.39 -3.86 16.79
CA LYS A 369 -3.75 -3.30 16.90
C LYS A 369 -4.06 -2.45 15.67
N VAL A 370 -5.22 -2.66 15.07
CA VAL A 370 -5.73 -1.85 13.96
C VAL A 370 -6.99 -1.15 14.46
N LYS A 371 -6.99 0.18 14.43
CA LYS A 371 -8.07 1.01 14.98
C LYS A 371 -8.59 1.98 13.91
N ASN A 372 -9.89 2.22 13.93
CA ASN A 372 -10.55 3.14 13.00
C ASN A 372 -10.15 2.85 11.55
N ALA A 373 -10.21 1.58 11.16
CA ALA A 373 -9.84 1.17 9.81
C ALA A 373 -11.06 1.16 8.88
N LYS A 374 -10.84 1.61 7.65
CA LYS A 374 -11.73 1.42 6.51
C LYS A 374 -10.92 0.78 5.39
N ILE A 375 -11.17 -0.51 5.16
CA ILE A 375 -10.46 -1.31 4.17
C ILE A 375 -11.48 -1.82 3.15
N THR A 376 -11.46 -1.22 1.97
CA THR A 376 -12.31 -1.60 0.84
C THR A 376 -11.41 -2.07 -0.30
N GLY A 377 -11.57 -3.32 -0.73
CA GLY A 377 -10.83 -3.88 -1.87
C GLY A 377 -11.77 -4.29 -2.99
N ALA A 378 -11.26 -4.35 -4.21
CA ALA A 378 -12.08 -4.69 -5.37
C ALA A 378 -12.54 -6.16 -5.37
N ALA A 379 -11.72 -7.09 -4.86
CA ALA A 379 -11.96 -8.54 -4.86
C ALA A 379 -11.73 -9.18 -3.48
N ARG A 380 -10.49 -9.51 -3.08
CA ARG A 380 -10.23 -10.26 -1.83
C ARG A 380 -9.71 -9.32 -0.75
N VAL A 381 -10.33 -9.33 0.43
CA VAL A 381 -10.07 -8.30 1.45
C VAL A 381 -9.94 -8.89 2.84
N GLY A 382 -8.85 -8.56 3.51
CA GLY A 382 -8.61 -8.89 4.91
C GLY A 382 -8.49 -7.65 5.77
N GLY A 383 -8.79 -7.74 7.06
CA GLY A 383 -8.46 -6.66 7.99
C GLY A 383 -6.96 -6.55 8.25
N LEU A 384 -6.31 -7.68 8.53
CA LEU A 384 -4.86 -7.73 8.81
C LEU A 384 -4.05 -8.29 7.64
N ILE A 385 -4.51 -9.39 7.03
CA ILE A 385 -3.82 -10.09 5.94
C ILE A 385 -4.78 -10.32 4.76
N GLY A 386 -4.43 -9.86 3.56
CA GLY A 386 -5.29 -10.00 2.38
C GLY A 386 -5.34 -11.44 1.85
N PHE A 387 -4.16 -12.08 1.77
CA PHE A 387 -3.98 -13.43 1.23
C PHE A 387 -2.96 -14.23 2.03
N ILE A 388 -3.16 -15.54 2.17
CA ILE A 388 -2.12 -16.46 2.64
C ILE A 388 -2.07 -17.64 1.69
N GLY A 389 -0.95 -17.81 0.98
CA GLY A 389 -0.86 -18.89 0.02
C GLY A 389 0.36 -18.92 -0.88
N GLY A 390 0.37 -19.96 -1.71
CA GLY A 390 1.39 -20.20 -2.72
C GLY A 390 1.07 -19.56 -4.08
N TYR A 391 1.87 -19.91 -5.08
CA TYR A 391 1.68 -19.48 -6.46
C TYR A 391 1.77 -20.65 -7.45
N LYS A 392 1.41 -20.39 -8.70
CA LYS A 392 1.58 -21.33 -9.82
C LYS A 392 2.56 -20.79 -10.85
N GLU A 393 3.27 -21.67 -11.53
CA GLU A 393 4.06 -21.27 -12.69
C GLU A 393 3.16 -20.92 -13.89
N ALA A 394 3.78 -20.38 -14.95
CA ALA A 394 3.07 -19.98 -16.17
C ALA A 394 2.38 -21.15 -16.91
N ASP A 395 2.72 -22.39 -16.59
CA ASP A 395 2.09 -23.59 -17.14
C ASP A 395 0.68 -23.86 -16.57
N GLY A 396 0.30 -23.19 -15.48
CA GLY A 396 -0.99 -23.36 -14.78
C GLY A 396 -1.11 -24.64 -13.95
N GLU A 397 -0.09 -25.50 -13.99
CA GLU A 397 -0.08 -26.85 -13.40
C GLU A 397 0.95 -26.98 -12.27
N THR A 398 2.14 -26.41 -12.44
CA THR A 398 3.20 -26.44 -11.42
C THR A 398 2.85 -25.49 -10.29
N VAL A 399 2.86 -26.02 -9.07
CA VAL A 399 2.44 -25.33 -7.86
C VAL A 399 3.60 -25.19 -6.90
N HIS A 400 3.73 -24.02 -6.31
CA HIS A 400 4.65 -23.73 -5.22
C HIS A 400 3.88 -23.34 -3.97
N GLY A 401 3.85 -24.24 -2.99
CA GLY A 401 3.16 -24.07 -1.72
C GLY A 401 3.93 -23.31 -0.67
N LEU A 402 3.26 -23.04 0.45
CA LEU A 402 3.89 -22.57 1.68
C LEU A 402 4.25 -23.75 2.59
N SER A 403 5.34 -23.59 3.33
CA SER A 403 5.71 -24.40 4.50
C SER A 403 6.05 -23.48 5.67
N GLY A 404 5.99 -23.98 6.90
CA GLY A 404 6.18 -23.16 8.10
C GLY A 404 4.87 -22.76 8.77
N SER A 405 4.74 -21.49 9.18
CA SER A 405 3.60 -21.03 9.96
C SER A 405 3.28 -19.54 9.81
N VAL A 406 2.02 -19.18 10.05
CA VAL A 406 1.60 -17.81 10.41
C VAL A 406 1.04 -17.83 11.82
N THR A 407 1.65 -17.08 12.73
CA THR A 407 1.16 -16.87 14.09
C THR A 407 0.65 -15.44 14.24
N ILE A 408 -0.62 -15.30 14.60
CA ILE A 408 -1.28 -14.03 14.92
C ILE A 408 -1.64 -14.08 16.40
N ASN A 409 -0.94 -13.33 17.24
CA ASN A 409 -1.09 -13.40 18.69
C ASN A 409 -1.32 -12.02 19.32
N ASN A 410 -2.29 -11.94 20.23
CA ASN A 410 -2.61 -10.74 20.98
C ASN A 410 -2.90 -9.53 20.07
N CYS A 411 -3.69 -9.76 19.02
CA CYS A 411 -4.05 -8.74 18.05
C CYS A 411 -5.46 -8.17 18.28
N GLU A 412 -5.69 -6.97 17.77
CA GLU A 412 -7.01 -6.33 17.79
C GLU A 412 -7.31 -5.71 16.43
N PHE A 413 -8.49 -5.95 15.89
CA PHE A 413 -8.99 -5.29 14.69
C PHE A 413 -10.32 -4.61 14.98
N ASP A 414 -10.38 -3.30 14.76
CA ASP A 414 -11.60 -2.51 14.82
C ASP A 414 -11.74 -1.64 13.56
N GLY A 415 -12.75 -1.93 12.74
CA GLY A 415 -12.98 -1.22 11.50
C GLY A 415 -13.94 -1.90 10.53
N THR A 416 -13.99 -1.41 9.31
CA THR A 416 -14.77 -1.99 8.21
C THR A 416 -13.86 -2.69 7.20
N VAL A 417 -14.26 -3.90 6.80
CA VAL A 417 -13.62 -4.69 5.74
C VAL A 417 -14.68 -4.98 4.68
N GLU A 418 -14.50 -4.48 3.47
CA GLU A 418 -15.46 -4.67 2.37
C GLU A 418 -14.80 -5.14 1.09
N SER A 419 -15.21 -6.30 0.60
CA SER A 419 -15.05 -6.69 -0.80
C SER A 419 -16.16 -6.08 -1.64
N LEU A 420 -15.79 -5.36 -2.71
CA LEU A 420 -16.76 -4.80 -3.66
C LEU A 420 -17.28 -5.84 -4.66
N LEU A 421 -16.52 -6.92 -4.92
CA LEU A 421 -16.97 -7.97 -5.84
C LEU A 421 -18.11 -8.76 -5.19
N ASN A 422 -19.23 -8.86 -5.90
CA ASN A 422 -20.46 -9.48 -5.41
C ASN A 422 -20.79 -10.80 -6.12
N ASN A 423 -19.75 -11.52 -6.57
CA ASN A 423 -19.87 -12.84 -7.20
C ASN A 423 -18.89 -13.85 -6.60
N SER A 424 -19.12 -15.13 -6.93
CA SER A 424 -18.45 -16.30 -6.33
C SER A 424 -16.98 -16.47 -6.64
N THR A 425 -16.41 -15.74 -7.61
CA THR A 425 -15.07 -16.10 -8.10
C THR A 425 -13.95 -15.51 -7.23
N TYR A 426 -14.15 -14.32 -6.65
CA TYR A 426 -13.10 -13.64 -5.84
C TYR A 426 -13.60 -12.74 -4.70
N GLY A 427 -14.92 -12.59 -4.50
CA GLY A 427 -15.47 -11.59 -3.58
C GLY A 427 -15.36 -11.95 -2.10
N THR A 428 -14.17 -12.21 -1.57
CA THR A 428 -13.98 -12.71 -0.20
C THR A 428 -13.65 -11.58 0.77
N ALA A 429 -14.21 -11.64 1.98
CA ALA A 429 -13.92 -10.69 3.05
C ALA A 429 -13.76 -11.40 4.39
N GLY A 430 -12.64 -11.18 5.07
CA GLY A 430 -12.40 -11.72 6.41
C GLY A 430 -11.84 -10.66 7.35
N ALA A 431 -12.28 -10.66 8.61
CA ALA A 431 -11.85 -9.63 9.54
C ALA A 431 -10.35 -9.68 9.85
N ILE A 432 -9.72 -10.85 9.81
CA ILE A 432 -8.26 -11.00 9.96
C ILE A 432 -7.63 -11.39 8.64
N VAL A 433 -8.09 -12.49 8.02
CA VAL A 433 -7.52 -13.00 6.76
C VAL A 433 -8.57 -12.99 5.67
N GLY A 434 -8.30 -12.35 4.53
CA GLY A 434 -9.27 -12.24 3.43
C GLY A 434 -9.46 -13.53 2.64
N PHE A 435 -8.36 -14.18 2.26
CA PHE A 435 -8.38 -15.44 1.52
C PHE A 435 -7.19 -16.31 1.89
N VAL A 436 -7.42 -17.61 1.98
CA VAL A 436 -6.37 -18.60 2.15
C VAL A 436 -6.48 -19.61 1.03
N ASP A 437 -5.39 -19.79 0.28
CA ASP A 437 -5.29 -20.79 -0.77
C ASP A 437 -3.92 -21.44 -0.74
N LYS A 438 -3.88 -22.71 -0.34
CA LYS A 438 -2.62 -23.40 -0.03
C LYS A 438 -2.55 -24.70 -0.80
N TYR A 439 -1.81 -24.70 -1.90
CA TYR A 439 -1.53 -25.93 -2.63
C TYR A 439 -0.12 -26.42 -2.26
N GLU A 440 -0.03 -27.71 -1.94
CA GLU A 440 1.05 -28.42 -1.27
C GLU A 440 2.30 -28.60 -2.16
N GLU A 441 3.49 -28.31 -1.60
CA GLU A 441 4.72 -29.00 -2.03
C GLU A 441 4.77 -30.34 -1.26
N SER A 442 4.79 -31.47 -1.97
CA SER A 442 4.55 -32.80 -1.39
C SER A 442 5.34 -33.03 -0.09
N GLY A 443 4.62 -33.28 1.02
CA GLY A 443 5.22 -33.61 2.31
C GLY A 443 5.55 -32.43 3.22
N LYS A 444 5.17 -31.19 2.87
CA LYS A 444 5.33 -30.01 3.75
C LYS A 444 3.99 -29.64 4.42
N SER A 445 4.05 -29.26 5.70
CA SER A 445 2.88 -28.78 6.47
C SER A 445 2.93 -27.27 6.67
N PHE A 446 1.76 -26.63 6.74
CA PHE A 446 1.64 -25.21 7.08
C PHE A 446 0.57 -24.96 8.15
N GLU A 447 0.94 -24.23 9.20
CA GLU A 447 0.06 -23.89 10.32
C GLU A 447 -0.37 -22.42 10.27
N ILE A 448 -1.65 -22.15 10.52
CA ILE A 448 -2.13 -20.81 10.85
C ILE A 448 -2.68 -20.84 12.27
N LYS A 449 -2.06 -20.08 13.16
CA LYS A 449 -2.49 -19.94 14.55
C LYS A 449 -2.97 -18.52 14.81
N VAL A 450 -4.18 -18.39 15.33
CA VAL A 450 -4.74 -17.12 15.81
C VAL A 450 -5.07 -17.26 17.28
N SER A 451 -4.40 -16.47 18.12
CA SER A 451 -4.58 -16.51 19.56
C SER A 451 -4.76 -15.13 20.21
N ASN A 452 -5.52 -15.08 21.31
CA ASN A 452 -5.73 -13.88 22.12
C ASN A 452 -6.19 -12.66 21.29
N THR A 453 -6.99 -12.88 20.25
CA THR A 453 -7.27 -11.86 19.22
C THR A 453 -8.72 -11.38 19.32
N LYS A 454 -8.94 -10.07 19.21
CA LYS A 454 -10.27 -9.44 19.26
C LYS A 454 -10.61 -8.75 17.95
N ILE A 455 -11.85 -8.93 17.49
CA ILE A 455 -12.34 -8.45 16.20
C ILE A 455 -13.68 -7.76 16.39
N SER A 456 -13.78 -6.50 15.98
CA SER A 456 -15.01 -5.69 15.99
C SER A 456 -15.19 -4.91 14.69
N GLY A 457 -16.37 -4.28 14.55
CA GLY A 457 -16.72 -3.48 13.38
C GLY A 457 -17.61 -4.24 12.40
N ALA A 458 -17.30 -4.19 11.09
CA ALA A 458 -18.15 -4.81 10.06
C ALA A 458 -17.33 -5.48 8.96
N VAL A 459 -17.78 -6.64 8.48
CA VAL A 459 -17.17 -7.39 7.38
C VAL A 459 -18.23 -7.69 6.34
N LYS A 460 -17.95 -7.31 5.09
CA LYS A 460 -18.89 -7.42 3.98
C LYS A 460 -18.22 -7.95 2.71
N GLY A 461 -18.85 -8.91 2.05
CA GLY A 461 -18.33 -9.54 0.83
C GLY A 461 -19.30 -10.58 0.25
N TYR A 462 -18.94 -11.26 -0.82
CA TYR A 462 -19.71 -12.40 -1.34
C TYR A 462 -19.53 -13.64 -0.45
N ASN A 463 -18.30 -13.91 -0.03
CA ASN A 463 -17.95 -14.95 0.93
C ASN A 463 -17.34 -14.28 2.16
N VAL A 464 -17.95 -14.48 3.33
CA VAL A 464 -17.62 -13.73 4.54
C VAL A 464 -17.26 -14.65 5.70
N GLY A 465 -16.13 -14.35 6.36
CA GLY A 465 -15.71 -15.06 7.56
C GLY A 465 -15.40 -14.11 8.70
N GLY A 466 -15.86 -14.45 9.90
CA GLY A 466 -15.57 -13.66 11.10
C GLY A 466 -14.08 -13.54 11.42
N ILE A 467 -13.27 -14.56 11.09
CA ILE A 467 -11.81 -14.54 11.19
C ILE A 467 -11.19 -14.65 9.79
N VAL A 468 -11.55 -15.71 9.03
CA VAL A 468 -10.99 -16.01 7.70
C VAL A 468 -12.08 -16.00 6.63
N GLY A 469 -11.95 -15.11 5.66
CA GLY A 469 -12.98 -14.80 4.67
C GLY A 469 -13.34 -15.94 3.75
N GLN A 470 -12.36 -16.67 3.23
CA GLN A 470 -12.57 -17.93 2.52
C GLN A 470 -11.31 -18.80 2.61
N VAL A 471 -11.49 -20.11 2.73
CA VAL A 471 -10.40 -21.10 2.61
C VAL A 471 -10.66 -22.03 1.42
N MET A 472 -9.67 -22.14 0.53
CA MET A 472 -9.60 -23.06 -0.60
C MET A 472 -8.24 -23.81 -0.60
N GLY A 473 -8.10 -24.88 -1.39
CA GLY A 473 -6.83 -25.61 -1.56
C GLY A 473 -6.51 -26.64 -0.46
N TYR A 474 -5.87 -27.76 -0.83
CA TYR A 474 -6.01 -29.11 -0.23
C TYR A 474 -4.88 -29.55 0.76
N LYS A 475 -5.25 -30.45 1.69
CA LYS A 475 -4.49 -31.41 2.56
C LYS A 475 -3.35 -30.93 3.48
N GLY A 476 -3.39 -31.36 4.75
CA GLY A 476 -2.25 -31.29 5.70
C GLY A 476 -2.14 -29.99 6.52
N ASN A 477 -2.88 -28.95 6.15
CA ASN A 477 -2.87 -27.68 6.86
C ASN A 477 -3.65 -27.73 8.18
N LYS A 478 -3.17 -26.94 9.14
CA LYS A 478 -3.73 -26.86 10.48
C LYS A 478 -4.09 -25.42 10.81
N PHE A 479 -5.31 -25.21 11.27
CA PHE A 479 -5.78 -23.95 11.82
C PHE A 479 -5.95 -24.12 13.33
N ILE A 480 -5.37 -23.20 14.11
CA ILE A 480 -5.49 -23.18 15.56
C ILE A 480 -6.15 -21.87 15.98
N PHE A 481 -7.24 -21.98 16.72
CA PHE A 481 -7.94 -20.84 17.31
C PHE A 481 -7.98 -20.98 18.84
N ASP A 482 -7.39 -20.00 19.52
CA ASP A 482 -7.27 -20.01 20.97
C ASP A 482 -7.56 -18.64 21.57
N ASN A 483 -8.65 -18.50 22.32
CA ASN A 483 -9.07 -17.24 22.90
C ASN A 483 -9.25 -16.13 21.85
N VAL A 484 -10.08 -16.40 20.83
CA VAL A 484 -10.44 -15.43 19.79
C VAL A 484 -11.85 -14.92 20.02
N THR A 485 -12.07 -13.61 19.92
CA THR A 485 -13.40 -12.99 20.08
C THR A 485 -13.78 -12.21 18.84
N VAL A 486 -14.94 -12.54 18.27
CA VAL A 486 -15.54 -11.92 17.08
C VAL A 486 -16.86 -11.26 17.47
N THR A 487 -16.90 -9.93 17.47
CA THR A 487 -18.12 -9.12 17.66
C THR A 487 -18.48 -8.30 16.42
N ALA A 488 -17.74 -8.48 15.32
CA ALA A 488 -18.02 -7.79 14.05
C ALA A 488 -19.34 -8.24 13.43
N ASN A 489 -20.04 -7.29 12.80
CA ASN A 489 -21.24 -7.54 12.01
C ASN A 489 -20.84 -8.16 10.66
N LEU A 490 -21.37 -9.34 10.35
CA LEU A 490 -21.04 -10.10 9.13
C LEU A 490 -22.20 -10.08 8.13
N GLU A 491 -21.96 -9.54 6.94
CA GLU A 491 -22.99 -9.31 5.91
C GLU A 491 -22.54 -9.77 4.53
N THR A 492 -23.40 -10.47 3.80
CA THR A 492 -23.15 -10.73 2.38
C THR A 492 -23.51 -9.50 1.54
N ASN A 493 -22.75 -9.23 0.48
CA ASN A 493 -22.99 -8.12 -0.45
C ASN A 493 -23.80 -8.53 -1.70
N SER A 494 -24.29 -9.78 -1.72
CA SER A 494 -24.98 -10.37 -2.86
C SER A 494 -26.29 -11.03 -2.44
N SER A 495 -27.26 -11.04 -3.35
CA SER A 495 -28.53 -11.77 -3.21
C SER A 495 -28.47 -13.19 -3.75
N ASP A 496 -27.32 -13.61 -4.29
CA ASP A 496 -27.08 -14.97 -4.74
C ASP A 496 -27.17 -15.96 -3.57
N LYS A 497 -27.87 -17.08 -3.80
CA LYS A 497 -28.04 -18.15 -2.79
C LYS A 497 -26.74 -18.90 -2.51
N ALA A 498 -25.76 -18.80 -3.40
CA ALA A 498 -24.43 -19.38 -3.20
C ALA A 498 -23.49 -18.48 -2.39
N SER A 499 -23.88 -17.23 -2.10
CA SER A 499 -23.14 -16.33 -1.22
C SER A 499 -23.26 -16.81 0.23
N THR A 500 -22.12 -17.00 0.89
CA THR A 500 -22.05 -17.60 2.22
C THR A 500 -21.40 -16.69 3.26
N LYS A 501 -21.81 -16.87 4.51
CA LYS A 501 -21.13 -16.26 5.66
C LYS A 501 -20.96 -17.26 6.78
N GLY A 502 -19.75 -17.37 7.31
CA GLY A 502 -19.42 -18.16 8.48
C GLY A 502 -18.97 -17.25 9.62
N ALA A 503 -19.47 -17.52 10.83
CA ALA A 503 -19.14 -16.76 12.03
C ALA A 503 -17.65 -16.83 12.42
N ILE A 504 -16.95 -17.88 12.00
CA ILE A 504 -15.52 -18.11 12.27
C ILE A 504 -14.75 -18.09 10.95
N ILE A 505 -15.15 -18.93 9.98
CA ILE A 505 -14.49 -19.08 8.67
C ILE A 505 -15.56 -19.34 7.62
N ASP A 506 -15.34 -19.00 6.35
CA ASP A 506 -16.09 -19.59 5.23
C ASP A 506 -15.28 -20.70 4.54
N ASN A 507 -15.58 -21.96 4.83
CA ASN A 507 -14.82 -23.09 4.31
C ASN A 507 -15.41 -23.64 2.99
N HIS A 508 -14.64 -23.53 1.91
CA HIS A 508 -15.01 -23.98 0.56
C HIS A 508 -14.20 -25.21 0.09
N THR A 509 -13.66 -25.99 1.04
CA THR A 509 -12.82 -27.15 0.73
C THR A 509 -13.57 -28.47 0.91
N ASP A 510 -13.44 -29.37 -0.08
CA ASP A 510 -13.97 -30.75 -0.03
C ASP A 510 -12.98 -31.77 0.59
N GLY A 511 -11.77 -31.33 0.94
CA GLY A 511 -10.68 -32.13 1.50
C GLY A 511 -10.54 -32.05 3.03
N THR A 512 -9.61 -32.83 3.59
CA THR A 512 -9.33 -32.81 5.03
C THR A 512 -8.58 -31.55 5.45
N ILE A 513 -9.26 -30.67 6.19
CA ILE A 513 -8.67 -29.53 6.91
C ILE A 513 -8.76 -29.80 8.41
N ASN A 514 -7.68 -29.56 9.15
CA ASN A 514 -7.66 -29.71 10.60
C ASN A 514 -7.87 -28.37 11.29
N TYR A 515 -8.86 -28.32 12.17
CA TYR A 515 -9.15 -27.18 13.05
C TYR A 515 -8.96 -27.62 14.49
N GLU A 516 -8.16 -26.88 15.25
CA GLU A 516 -8.05 -27.00 16.70
C GLU A 516 -8.63 -25.74 17.35
N ILE A 517 -9.66 -25.93 18.16
CA ILE A 517 -10.38 -24.83 18.82
C ILE A 517 -10.29 -25.03 20.32
N THR A 518 -9.51 -24.19 21.00
CA THR A 518 -9.53 -24.09 22.46
C THR A 518 -10.69 -23.20 22.90
N SER A 519 -10.78 -21.98 22.35
CA SER A 519 -11.94 -21.11 22.55
C SER A 519 -12.11 -20.07 21.44
N VAL A 520 -13.33 -19.94 20.93
CA VAL A 520 -13.74 -18.86 20.02
C VAL A 520 -15.08 -18.30 20.48
N THR A 521 -15.14 -17.00 20.78
CA THR A 521 -16.37 -16.30 21.14
C THR A 521 -16.91 -15.55 19.93
N VAL A 522 -18.16 -15.83 19.54
CA VAL A 522 -18.88 -15.10 18.49
C VAL A 522 -20.08 -14.41 19.15
N GLY A 523 -20.11 -13.07 19.09
CA GLY A 523 -21.08 -12.28 19.83
C GLY A 523 -21.00 -12.60 21.33
N GLU A 524 -22.07 -13.16 21.89
CA GLU A 524 -22.14 -13.56 23.30
C GLU A 524 -21.88 -15.06 23.53
N THR A 525 -21.68 -15.85 22.46
CA THR A 525 -21.55 -17.32 22.55
C THR A 525 -20.09 -17.75 22.40
N THR A 526 -19.58 -18.48 23.40
CA THR A 526 -18.24 -19.09 23.33
C THR A 526 -18.32 -20.56 22.91
N TYR A 527 -17.52 -20.92 21.91
CA TYR A 527 -17.33 -22.28 21.43
C TYR A 527 -16.02 -22.88 21.93
N ASN A 528 -16.07 -24.09 22.48
CA ASN A 528 -14.95 -24.83 23.09
C ASN A 528 -15.30 -26.32 23.25
N GLY A 529 -14.49 -27.09 24.01
CA GLY A 529 -14.75 -28.51 24.30
C GLY A 529 -16.13 -28.83 24.89
N GLY A 530 -16.72 -27.90 25.66
CA GLY A 530 -18.05 -28.05 26.28
C GLY A 530 -19.22 -27.53 25.43
N ASN A 531 -18.97 -26.61 24.50
CA ASN A 531 -19.99 -26.04 23.60
C ASN A 531 -19.43 -25.95 22.18
N LYS A 532 -19.70 -26.95 21.34
CA LYS A 532 -19.13 -27.02 19.99
C LYS A 532 -19.83 -26.05 19.05
N ALA A 533 -19.07 -25.45 18.14
CA ALA A 533 -19.64 -24.55 17.14
C ALA A 533 -20.55 -25.32 16.17
N PRO A 534 -21.71 -24.75 15.80
CA PRO A 534 -22.58 -25.33 14.78
C PRO A 534 -21.91 -25.28 13.41
N ALA A 535 -22.38 -26.10 12.46
CA ALA A 535 -21.75 -26.25 11.15
C ALA A 535 -21.74 -24.94 10.33
N ASP A 536 -22.77 -24.11 10.48
CA ASP A 536 -22.90 -22.80 9.82
C ASP A 536 -21.90 -21.76 10.34
N ALA A 537 -21.29 -21.95 11.52
CA ALA A 537 -20.17 -21.13 11.98
C ALA A 537 -18.94 -21.21 11.04
N PHE A 538 -18.89 -22.23 10.17
CA PHE A 538 -17.85 -22.45 9.16
C PHE A 538 -18.33 -22.17 7.72
N GLY A 539 -19.50 -21.55 7.54
CA GLY A 539 -19.99 -21.09 6.24
C GLY A 539 -20.42 -22.22 5.30
N TYR A 540 -19.82 -22.29 4.11
CA TYR A 540 -20.26 -23.12 2.98
C TYR A 540 -20.25 -24.63 3.24
N SER A 541 -19.16 -25.21 3.75
CA SER A 541 -19.06 -26.65 4.00
C SER A 541 -18.07 -26.98 5.12
N VAL A 542 -18.48 -27.86 6.04
CA VAL A 542 -17.58 -28.56 6.97
C VAL A 542 -17.29 -29.99 6.53
N LYS A 543 -17.74 -30.40 5.34
CA LYS A 543 -17.61 -31.79 4.88
C LYS A 543 -16.14 -32.11 4.64
N GLY A 544 -15.61 -33.06 5.41
CA GLY A 544 -14.19 -33.44 5.36
C GLY A 544 -13.31 -32.72 6.39
N ALA A 545 -13.79 -31.66 7.02
CA ALA A 545 -13.06 -30.99 8.11
C ALA A 545 -12.95 -31.89 9.36
N VAL A 546 -11.77 -31.93 9.95
CA VAL A 546 -11.52 -32.55 11.26
C VAL A 546 -11.44 -31.41 12.26
N ILE A 547 -12.44 -31.31 13.13
CA ILE A 547 -12.51 -30.26 14.15
C ILE A 547 -12.29 -30.90 15.52
N ALA A 548 -11.13 -30.59 16.11
CA ALA A 548 -10.81 -30.92 17.48
C ALA A 548 -11.15 -29.71 18.38
N TYR A 549 -11.89 -29.98 19.44
CA TYR A 549 -12.13 -29.00 20.50
C TYR A 549 -11.35 -29.46 21.73
N ASN A 550 -10.46 -28.60 22.21
CA ASN A 550 -9.56 -28.89 23.33
C ASN A 550 -10.07 -28.29 24.64
#